data_AF-G2X3F5-F1
#
_entry.id   AF-G2X3F5-F1
#
_cell.length_a   1.000
_cell.length_b   1.000
_cell.length_c   1.000
_cell.angle_alpha   90.00
_cell.angle_beta   90.00
_cell.angle_gamma   90.00
#
_symmetry.space_group_name_H-M   'P 1'
#
loop_
_entity.id
_entity.type
_entity.pdbx_description
1 polymer ?
#
loop_
_entity_poly.entity_id
_entity_poly.type
_entity_poly.pdbx_seq_one_letter_code
_entity_poly.pdbx_strand_id
1 'polypeptide(L)'
;MERINKKFGRMMSKGPGDNAKVAIMLKEYDDADKMLAKIVESTQQLRDAWVNIANTQWGMMKEFEGLYDPIAGATEGPRRPSEPTSDLQLSRTFALREAYAELKDELLQEVAGIDAQVIRPAADARDYIQPIRKTIKKRENKRLDYEKAQDKVKKLQKKVDRTPKEDVALVKVETDMAITGEVCAPALHHAPVVFSVIVLIP
;
A
#
# COMPACT_ATOMS: atom_id res chain seq x y z
N MET A 1 43.22 25.95 -21.64
CA MET A 1 42.19 24.91 -21.44
C MET A 1 41.60 24.88 -20.01
N GLU A 2 41.89 25.84 -19.12
CA GLU A 2 41.45 25.81 -17.70
C GLU A 2 40.03 26.36 -17.40
N ARG A 3 39.36 26.98 -18.38
CA ARG A 3 38.12 27.74 -18.12
C ARG A 3 36.83 26.93 -18.26
N ILE A 4 36.90 25.71 -18.79
CA ILE A 4 35.71 24.86 -19.02
C ILE A 4 35.37 24.04 -17.75
N ASN A 5 36.37 23.60 -16.98
CA ASN A 5 36.15 22.78 -15.78
C ASN A 5 35.49 23.53 -14.60
N LYS A 6 35.71 24.85 -14.47
CA LYS A 6 35.12 25.63 -13.35
C LYS A 6 33.63 25.93 -13.50
N LYS A 7 33.08 25.91 -14.72
CA LYS A 7 31.64 26.14 -14.95
C LYS A 7 30.81 24.86 -14.77
N PHE A 8 31.36 23.70 -15.12
CA PHE A 8 30.69 22.40 -14.95
C PHE A 8 30.56 21.97 -13.48
N GLY A 9 31.57 22.27 -12.64
CA GLY A 9 31.51 21.98 -11.20
C GLY A 9 30.41 22.75 -10.46
N ARG A 10 30.01 23.92 -10.95
CA ARG A 10 29.01 24.80 -10.31
C ARG A 10 27.57 24.42 -10.67
N MET A 11 27.35 23.66 -11.75
CA MET A 11 26.03 23.16 -12.12
C MET A 11 25.69 21.83 -11.41
N MET A 12 26.70 21.13 -10.89
CA MET A 12 26.57 19.79 -10.30
C MET A 12 26.99 19.69 -8.83
N SER A 13 27.40 20.79 -8.19
CA SER A 13 27.46 20.89 -6.74
C SER A 13 26.07 21.17 -6.14
N LYS A 14 25.07 20.35 -6.46
CA LYS A 14 23.84 20.30 -5.66
C LYS A 14 24.18 19.51 -4.40
N GLY A 15 24.26 20.23 -3.28
CA GLY A 15 24.86 19.74 -2.04
C GLY A 15 24.10 18.60 -1.34
N PRO A 16 24.57 18.21 -0.14
CA PRO A 16 24.02 17.12 0.69
C PRO A 16 22.49 17.14 0.91
N GLY A 17 21.85 18.30 0.74
CA GLY A 17 20.42 18.48 0.88
C GLY A 17 19.55 17.79 -0.18
N ASP A 18 20.06 17.46 -1.37
CA ASP A 18 19.31 16.66 -2.36
C ASP A 18 19.41 15.15 -2.10
N ASN A 19 20.43 14.71 -1.35
CA ASN A 19 20.64 13.30 -0.97
C ASN A 19 19.61 12.84 0.05
N ALA A 20 19.37 13.65 1.09
CA ALA A 20 18.34 13.37 2.08
C ALA A 20 16.95 13.25 1.42
N LYS A 21 16.66 14.03 0.39
CA LYS A 21 15.35 14.03 -0.28
C LYS A 21 15.03 12.72 -0.99
N VAL A 22 15.97 12.08 -1.69
CA VAL A 22 15.69 10.81 -2.41
C VAL A 22 15.47 9.65 -1.44
N ALA A 23 16.26 9.58 -0.38
CA ALA A 23 16.08 8.59 0.68
C ALA A 23 14.75 8.77 1.42
N ILE A 24 14.36 10.03 1.69
CA ILE A 24 13.05 10.36 2.27
C ILE A 24 11.93 9.93 1.32
N MET A 25 12.01 10.25 0.01
CA MET A 25 10.99 9.84 -0.97
C MET A 25 10.82 8.32 -1.06
N LEU A 26 11.92 7.55 -0.97
CA LEU A 26 11.83 6.09 -0.97
C LEU A 26 11.13 5.57 0.29
N LYS A 27 11.44 6.18 1.43
CA LYS A 27 10.78 5.86 2.71
C LYS A 27 9.29 6.20 2.67
N GLU A 28 8.93 7.40 2.21
CA GLU A 28 7.53 7.84 2.06
C GLU A 28 6.76 6.92 1.11
N TYR A 29 7.38 6.49 0.01
CA TYR A 29 6.81 5.49 -0.88
C TYR A 29 6.55 4.15 -0.16
N ASP A 30 7.55 3.61 0.54
CA ASP A 30 7.43 2.31 1.20
C ASP A 30 6.40 2.38 2.35
N ASP A 31 6.29 3.51 3.03
CA ASP A 31 5.29 3.75 4.07
C ASP A 31 3.86 3.85 3.46
N ALA A 32 3.70 4.53 2.32
CA ALA A 32 2.43 4.60 1.60
C ALA A 32 1.99 3.23 1.06
N ASP A 33 2.89 2.45 0.45
CA ASP A 33 2.59 1.10 -0.04
C ASP A 33 2.14 0.17 1.10
N LYS A 34 2.81 0.22 2.26
CA LYS A 34 2.42 -0.54 3.45
C LYS A 34 1.06 -0.10 3.99
N MET A 35 0.80 1.20 4.04
CA MET A 35 -0.47 1.73 4.54
C MET A 35 -1.63 1.29 3.65
N LEU A 36 -1.49 1.43 2.32
CA LEU A 36 -2.49 0.97 1.36
C LEU A 36 -2.73 -0.54 1.45
N ALA A 37 -1.66 -1.34 1.53
CA ALA A 37 -1.77 -2.78 1.72
C ALA A 37 -2.52 -3.14 3.01
N LYS A 38 -2.21 -2.44 4.11
CA LYS A 38 -2.90 -2.64 5.40
C LYS A 38 -4.36 -2.25 5.35
N ILE A 39 -4.72 -1.18 4.63
CA ILE A 39 -6.12 -0.78 4.42
C ILE A 39 -6.87 -1.89 3.68
N VAL A 40 -6.32 -2.36 2.55
CA VAL A 40 -6.93 -3.45 1.77
C VAL A 40 -7.17 -4.68 2.64
N GLU A 41 -6.15 -5.14 3.37
CA GLU A 41 -6.25 -6.32 4.23
C GLU A 41 -7.25 -6.13 5.37
N SER A 42 -7.14 -5.03 6.13
CA SER A 42 -8.00 -4.77 7.30
C SER A 42 -9.46 -4.63 6.89
N THR A 43 -9.72 -3.98 5.76
CA THR A 43 -11.08 -3.76 5.27
C THR A 43 -11.69 -5.04 4.68
N GLN A 44 -10.89 -5.92 4.05
CA GLN A 44 -11.34 -7.26 3.66
C GLN A 44 -11.73 -8.08 4.90
N GLN A 45 -10.88 -8.10 5.93
CA GLN A 45 -11.17 -8.78 7.19
C GLN A 45 -12.43 -8.23 7.86
N LEU A 46 -12.62 -6.91 7.84
CA LEU A 46 -13.82 -6.27 8.37
C LEU A 46 -15.08 -6.72 7.62
N ARG A 47 -15.06 -6.69 6.27
CA ARG A 47 -16.17 -7.17 5.43
C ARG A 47 -16.51 -8.62 5.76
N ASP A 48 -15.51 -9.49 5.78
CA ASP A 48 -15.70 -10.93 6.02
C ASP A 48 -16.23 -11.19 7.44
N ALA A 49 -15.76 -10.42 8.44
CA ALA A 49 -16.26 -10.49 9.80
C ALA A 49 -17.75 -10.10 9.89
N TRP A 50 -18.17 -9.04 9.18
CA TRP A 50 -19.58 -8.64 9.13
C TRP A 50 -20.46 -9.70 8.46
N VAL A 51 -20.01 -10.28 7.34
CA VAL A 51 -20.70 -11.40 6.69
C VAL A 51 -20.86 -12.57 7.66
N ASN A 52 -19.83 -12.88 8.44
CA ASN A 52 -19.88 -13.95 9.42
C ASN A 52 -20.88 -13.64 10.56
N ILE A 53 -20.87 -12.41 11.09
CA ILE A 53 -21.81 -11.96 12.13
C ILE A 53 -23.26 -12.08 11.63
N ALA A 54 -23.55 -11.56 10.43
CA ALA A 54 -24.87 -11.60 9.83
C ALA A 54 -25.40 -13.04 9.68
N ASN A 55 -24.56 -13.94 9.16
CA ASN A 55 -24.92 -15.34 9.01
C ASN A 55 -25.05 -16.08 10.34
N THR A 56 -24.22 -15.75 11.34
CA THR A 56 -24.29 -16.34 12.68
C THR A 56 -25.57 -15.93 13.40
N GLN A 57 -25.93 -14.64 13.35
CA GLN A 57 -27.18 -14.12 13.91
C GLN A 57 -28.40 -14.75 13.24
N TRP A 58 -28.37 -14.83 11.90
CA TRP A 58 -29.42 -15.52 11.14
C TRP A 58 -29.52 -17.00 11.50
N GLY A 59 -28.39 -17.69 11.63
CA GLY A 59 -28.31 -19.08 12.09
C GLY A 59 -28.99 -19.28 13.45
N MET A 60 -28.63 -18.44 14.41
CA MET A 60 -29.20 -18.47 15.77
C MET A 60 -30.74 -18.34 15.76
N MET A 61 -31.29 -17.47 14.90
CA MET A 61 -32.74 -17.30 14.81
C MET A 61 -33.46 -18.52 14.22
N LYS A 62 -32.83 -19.23 13.27
CA LYS A 62 -33.37 -20.51 12.77
C LYS A 62 -33.35 -21.60 13.85
N GLU A 63 -32.31 -21.65 14.68
CA GLU A 63 -32.29 -22.59 15.81
C GLU A 63 -33.36 -22.23 16.86
N PHE A 64 -33.58 -20.94 17.12
CA PHE A 64 -34.68 -20.51 18.00
C PHE A 64 -36.04 -20.89 17.44
N GLU A 65 -36.28 -20.71 16.14
CA GLU A 65 -37.50 -21.20 15.49
C GLU A 65 -37.65 -22.71 15.68
N GLY A 66 -36.61 -23.49 15.40
CA GLY A 66 -36.63 -24.96 15.58
C GLY A 66 -36.86 -25.41 17.03
N LEU A 67 -36.47 -24.62 18.03
CA LEU A 67 -36.75 -24.92 19.44
C LEU A 67 -38.24 -24.79 19.79
N TYR A 68 -38.93 -23.85 19.15
CA TYR A 68 -40.34 -23.55 19.41
C TYR A 68 -41.28 -24.24 18.43
N ASP A 69 -40.78 -24.80 17.33
CA ASP A 69 -41.57 -25.56 16.37
C ASP A 69 -42.19 -26.82 17.05
N PRO A 70 -43.52 -27.05 16.91
CA PRO A 70 -44.16 -28.18 17.57
C PRO A 70 -43.59 -29.52 17.11
N ILE A 71 -43.10 -30.33 18.06
CA ILE A 71 -42.56 -31.66 17.78
C ILE A 71 -43.72 -32.62 17.42
N ALA A 72 -43.81 -33.00 16.15
CA ALA A 72 -44.78 -33.99 15.70
C ALA A 72 -44.59 -35.34 16.43
N GLY A 73 -45.67 -35.90 16.99
CA GLY A 73 -45.65 -37.20 17.68
C GLY A 73 -45.22 -37.17 19.16
N ALA A 74 -44.95 -35.99 19.74
CA ALA A 74 -44.55 -35.86 21.15
C ALA A 74 -45.64 -36.31 22.16
N THR A 75 -46.88 -36.49 21.71
CA THR A 75 -48.04 -36.93 22.51
C THR A 75 -48.28 -38.44 22.49
N GLU A 76 -47.57 -39.22 21.66
CA GLU A 76 -47.87 -40.66 21.45
C GLU A 76 -47.07 -41.64 22.33
N GLY A 77 -46.23 -41.14 23.26
CA GLY A 77 -45.39 -41.98 24.13
C GLY A 77 -45.86 -42.11 25.59
N PRO A 78 -45.34 -43.07 26.38
CA PRO A 78 -45.64 -43.22 27.82
C PRO A 78 -45.10 -42.08 28.72
N ARG A 79 -44.55 -41.03 28.12
CA ARG A 79 -43.87 -39.92 28.80
C ARG A 79 -44.90 -38.86 29.21
N ARG A 80 -44.53 -37.97 30.14
CA ARG A 80 -45.35 -36.79 30.48
C ARG A 80 -45.83 -36.09 29.21
N PRO A 81 -47.10 -35.68 29.13
CA PRO A 81 -47.63 -34.98 27.97
C PRO A 81 -46.79 -33.72 27.70
N SER A 82 -46.36 -33.55 26.46
CA SER A 82 -45.68 -32.32 26.03
C SER A 82 -46.69 -31.18 26.05
N GLU A 83 -46.39 -30.09 26.76
CA GLU A 83 -47.17 -28.86 26.63
C GLU A 83 -46.81 -28.20 25.29
N PRO A 84 -47.78 -27.86 24.44
CA PRO A 84 -47.51 -27.18 23.19
C PRO A 84 -47.01 -25.76 23.48
N THR A 85 -46.09 -25.28 22.65
CA THR A 85 -45.66 -23.88 22.67
C THR A 85 -46.86 -22.97 22.45
N SER A 86 -46.96 -21.89 23.22
CA SER A 86 -48.09 -20.95 23.07
C SER A 86 -48.05 -20.22 21.72
N ASP A 87 -49.23 -19.96 21.14
CA ASP A 87 -49.36 -19.25 19.86
C ASP A 87 -48.66 -17.89 19.85
N LEU A 88 -48.68 -17.18 20.98
CA LEU A 88 -48.00 -15.89 21.14
C LEU A 88 -46.48 -16.04 21.02
N GLN A 89 -45.89 -17.11 21.56
CA GLN A 89 -44.46 -17.36 21.45
C GLN A 89 -44.08 -17.73 20.02
N LEU A 90 -44.85 -18.63 19.38
CA LEU A 90 -44.66 -19.01 17.98
C LEU A 90 -44.74 -17.80 17.03
N SER A 91 -45.76 -16.97 17.18
CA SER A 91 -45.92 -15.77 16.36
C SER A 91 -44.73 -14.82 16.51
N ARG A 92 -44.25 -14.61 17.75
CA ARG A 92 -43.07 -13.76 18.02
C ARG A 92 -41.79 -14.34 17.44
N THR A 93 -41.58 -15.65 17.51
CA THR A 93 -40.38 -16.29 16.97
C THR A 93 -40.34 -16.24 15.45
N PHE A 94 -41.47 -16.47 14.78
CA PHE A 94 -41.57 -16.33 13.32
C PHE A 94 -41.34 -14.89 12.86
N ALA A 95 -41.95 -13.91 13.53
CA ALA A 95 -41.74 -12.50 13.22
C ALA A 95 -40.29 -12.07 13.45
N LEU A 96 -39.66 -12.54 14.53
CA LEU A 96 -38.25 -12.26 14.81
C LEU A 96 -37.34 -12.87 13.74
N ARG A 97 -37.61 -14.11 13.32
CA ARG A 97 -36.90 -14.76 12.23
C ARG A 97 -37.02 -13.94 10.95
N GLU A 98 -38.23 -13.58 10.53
CA GLU A 98 -38.43 -12.78 9.31
C GLU A 98 -37.65 -11.46 9.35
N ALA A 99 -37.72 -10.72 10.48
CA ALA A 99 -36.95 -9.50 10.66
C ALA A 99 -35.43 -9.70 10.55
N TYR A 100 -34.90 -10.82 11.07
CA TYR A 100 -33.46 -11.14 10.95
C TYR A 100 -33.07 -11.64 9.55
N ALA A 101 -34.01 -12.21 8.78
CA ALA A 101 -33.78 -12.55 7.39
C ALA A 101 -33.60 -11.28 6.54
N GLU A 102 -34.52 -10.33 6.69
CA GLU A 102 -34.47 -9.02 6.03
C GLU A 102 -33.21 -8.25 6.43
N LEU A 103 -32.93 -8.15 7.74
CA LEU A 103 -31.74 -7.49 8.25
C LEU A 103 -30.45 -8.09 7.71
N LYS A 104 -30.38 -9.43 7.57
CA LYS A 104 -29.21 -10.09 6.99
C LYS A 104 -29.02 -9.64 5.54
N ASP A 105 -30.07 -9.65 4.74
CA ASP A 105 -29.97 -9.31 3.31
C ASP A 105 -29.59 -7.84 3.11
N GLU A 106 -30.17 -6.93 3.89
CA GLU A 106 -29.78 -5.51 3.91
C GLU A 106 -28.31 -5.34 4.30
N LEU A 107 -27.88 -5.99 5.38
CA LEU A 107 -26.50 -5.88 5.86
C LEU A 107 -25.50 -6.45 4.85
N LEU A 108 -25.80 -7.56 4.18
CA LEU A 108 -24.94 -8.13 3.15
C LEU A 108 -24.82 -7.21 1.93
N GLN A 109 -25.91 -6.52 1.55
CA GLN A 109 -25.87 -5.53 0.48
C GLN A 109 -24.97 -4.34 0.84
N GLU A 110 -25.12 -3.78 2.04
CA GLU A 110 -24.28 -2.66 2.51
C GLU A 110 -22.80 -3.05 2.62
N VAL A 111 -22.53 -4.24 3.17
CA VAL A 111 -21.16 -4.76 3.33
C VAL A 111 -20.51 -5.04 1.97
N ALA A 112 -21.27 -5.42 0.94
CA ALA A 112 -20.75 -5.53 -0.43
C ALA A 112 -20.32 -4.17 -1.00
N GLY A 113 -20.89 -3.06 -0.53
CA GLY A 113 -20.49 -1.70 -0.89
C GLY A 113 -19.04 -1.36 -0.50
N ILE A 114 -18.53 -1.97 0.58
CA ILE A 114 -17.17 -1.78 1.08
C ILE A 114 -16.12 -2.14 0.02
N ASP A 115 -16.39 -3.18 -0.79
CA ASP A 115 -15.49 -3.60 -1.86
C ASP A 115 -15.31 -2.50 -2.91
N ALA A 116 -16.41 -1.91 -3.37
CA ALA A 116 -16.40 -0.89 -4.40
C ALA A 116 -15.86 0.46 -3.88
N GLN A 117 -16.17 0.82 -2.63
CA GLN A 117 -15.87 2.14 -2.09
C GLN A 117 -14.49 2.26 -1.42
N VAL A 118 -13.94 1.16 -0.90
CA VAL A 118 -12.70 1.21 -0.10
C VAL A 118 -11.65 0.24 -0.64
N ILE A 119 -11.99 -1.04 -0.78
CA ILE A 119 -10.99 -2.08 -1.10
C ILE A 119 -10.42 -1.87 -2.50
N ARG A 120 -11.28 -1.70 -3.52
CA ARG A 120 -10.84 -1.47 -4.90
C ARG A 120 -10.06 -0.16 -5.06
N PRO A 121 -10.54 1.00 -4.59
CA PRO A 121 -9.78 2.25 -4.70
C PRO A 121 -8.40 2.18 -4.02
N ALA A 122 -8.29 1.52 -2.86
CA ALA A 122 -7.00 1.35 -2.18
C ALA A 122 -6.05 0.41 -2.94
N ALA A 123 -6.58 -0.66 -3.55
CA ALA A 123 -5.81 -1.57 -4.39
C ALA A 123 -5.33 -0.86 -5.68
N ASP A 124 -6.22 -0.14 -6.36
CA ASP A 124 -5.90 0.61 -7.57
C ASP A 124 -4.84 1.70 -7.28
N ALA A 125 -5.02 2.46 -6.19
CA ALA A 125 -4.03 3.45 -5.74
C ALA A 125 -2.64 2.80 -5.53
N ARG A 126 -2.60 1.60 -4.98
CA ARG A 126 -1.36 0.86 -4.77
C ARG A 126 -0.70 0.44 -6.08
N ASP A 127 -1.48 0.06 -7.08
CA ASP A 127 -0.98 -0.28 -8.41
C ASP A 127 -0.45 0.95 -9.14
N TYR A 128 -1.12 2.10 -9.02
CA TYR A 128 -0.67 3.37 -9.62
C TYR A 128 0.67 3.85 -9.07
N ILE A 129 1.00 3.57 -7.81
CA ILE A 129 2.28 4.00 -7.23
C ILE A 129 3.44 3.03 -7.57
N GLN A 130 3.21 1.77 -7.95
CA GLN A 130 4.28 0.80 -8.22
C GLN A 130 5.37 1.28 -9.21
N PRO A 131 5.04 1.97 -10.33
CA PRO A 131 6.04 2.49 -11.25
C PRO A 131 6.95 3.56 -10.60
N ILE A 132 6.43 4.33 -9.66
CA ILE A 132 7.17 5.40 -8.96
C ILE A 132 8.35 4.80 -8.20
N ARG A 133 8.17 3.64 -7.57
CA ARG A 133 9.25 2.91 -6.88
C ARG A 133 10.46 2.66 -7.77
N LYS A 134 10.21 2.18 -9.00
CA LYS A 134 11.27 1.87 -9.96
C LYS A 134 12.03 3.13 -10.35
N THR A 135 11.33 4.24 -10.51
CA THR A 135 11.92 5.55 -10.81
C THR A 135 12.76 6.08 -9.66
N ILE A 136 12.26 6.02 -8.41
CA ILE A 136 13.01 6.44 -7.22
C ILE A 136 14.26 5.57 -7.04
N LYS A 137 14.16 4.24 -7.16
CA LYS A 137 15.31 3.33 -7.07
C LYS A 137 16.36 3.59 -8.16
N LYS A 138 15.93 3.81 -9.42
CA LYS A 138 16.85 4.18 -10.50
C LYS A 138 17.60 5.48 -10.17
N ARG A 139 16.90 6.48 -9.62
CA ARG A 139 17.51 7.74 -9.20
C ARG A 139 18.51 7.54 -8.08
N GLU A 140 18.16 6.75 -7.07
CA GLU A 140 19.05 6.44 -5.94
C GLU A 140 20.31 5.69 -6.38
N ASN A 141 20.19 4.71 -7.27
CA ASN A 141 21.33 3.97 -7.80
C ASN A 141 22.30 4.89 -8.57
N LYS A 142 21.78 5.73 -9.48
CA LYS A 142 22.59 6.71 -10.24
C LYS A 142 23.28 7.70 -9.30
N ARG A 143 22.60 8.11 -8.23
CA ARG A 143 23.16 8.99 -7.18
C ARG A 143 24.33 8.30 -6.47
N LEU A 144 24.14 7.07 -6.00
CA LEU A 144 25.19 6.29 -5.34
C LEU A 144 26.40 6.05 -6.24
N ASP A 145 26.19 5.79 -7.53
CA ASP A 145 27.27 5.61 -8.50
C ASP A 145 28.08 6.90 -8.70
N TYR A 146 27.40 8.05 -8.74
CA TYR A 146 28.04 9.37 -8.78
C TYR A 146 28.82 9.68 -7.48
N GLU A 147 28.26 9.40 -6.31
CA GLU A 147 28.97 9.59 -5.03
C GLU A 147 30.24 8.72 -4.94
N LYS A 148 30.16 7.46 -5.36
CA LYS A 148 31.33 6.57 -5.44
C LYS A 148 32.39 7.11 -6.40
N ALA A 149 31.98 7.64 -7.56
CA ALA A 149 32.92 8.25 -8.51
C ALA A 149 33.56 9.52 -7.91
N GLN A 150 32.77 10.38 -7.27
CA GLN A 150 33.24 11.59 -6.62
C GLN A 150 34.25 11.30 -5.50
N ASP A 151 34.00 10.29 -4.67
CA ASP A 151 34.92 9.90 -3.60
C ASP A 151 36.22 9.32 -4.13
N LYS A 152 36.20 8.58 -5.25
CA LYS A 152 37.42 8.12 -5.94
C LYS A 152 38.24 9.31 -6.46
N VAL A 153 37.59 10.29 -7.09
CA VAL A 153 38.25 11.53 -7.55
C VAL A 153 38.90 12.25 -6.36
N LYS A 154 38.14 12.50 -5.29
CA LYS A 154 38.66 13.18 -4.08
C LYS A 154 39.86 12.44 -3.47
N LYS A 155 39.82 11.11 -3.42
CA LYS A 155 40.92 10.28 -2.89
C LYS A 155 42.18 10.41 -3.75
N LEU A 156 42.05 10.36 -5.08
CA LEU A 156 43.18 10.50 -6.00
C LEU A 156 43.73 11.93 -6.00
N GLN A 157 42.88 12.95 -5.92
CA GLN A 157 43.29 14.36 -5.84
C GLN A 157 44.07 14.69 -4.56
N LYS A 158 43.73 14.05 -3.43
CA LYS A 158 44.41 14.25 -2.13
C LYS A 158 45.79 13.59 -2.03
N LYS A 159 46.19 12.73 -2.98
CA LYS A 159 47.54 12.14 -2.99
C LYS A 159 48.58 13.20 -3.36
N VAL A 160 49.57 13.36 -2.49
CA VAL A 160 50.66 14.34 -2.60
C VAL A 160 51.72 13.87 -3.61
N ASP A 161 52.09 12.59 -3.57
CA ASP A 161 53.03 11.97 -4.53
C ASP A 161 52.26 11.13 -5.58
N ARG A 162 51.73 11.79 -6.61
CA ARG A 162 51.04 11.11 -7.72
C ARG A 162 52.02 10.64 -8.78
N THR A 163 51.90 9.37 -9.14
CA THR A 163 52.64 8.79 -10.28
C THR A 163 51.95 9.11 -11.62
N PRO A 164 52.67 9.13 -12.75
CA PRO A 164 52.06 9.38 -14.07
C PRO A 164 50.95 8.37 -14.43
N LYS A 165 51.02 7.15 -13.90
CA LYS A 165 49.96 6.14 -14.02
C LYS A 165 48.69 6.54 -13.25
N GLU A 166 48.84 7.18 -12.10
CA GLU A 166 47.73 7.69 -11.30
C GLU A 166 47.11 8.96 -11.89
N ASP A 167 47.89 9.79 -12.59
CA ASP A 167 47.36 10.95 -13.33
C ASP A 167 46.50 10.52 -14.52
N VAL A 168 46.91 9.49 -15.29
CA VAL A 168 46.05 8.90 -16.33
C VAL A 168 44.78 8.29 -15.73
N ALA A 169 44.90 7.63 -14.57
CA ALA A 169 43.75 7.09 -13.85
C ALA A 169 42.80 8.19 -13.34
N LEU A 170 43.35 9.31 -12.87
CA LEU A 170 42.57 10.48 -12.42
C LEU A 170 41.74 11.05 -13.57
N VAL A 171 42.35 11.31 -14.72
CA VAL A 171 41.65 11.83 -15.91
C VAL A 171 40.53 10.88 -16.35
N LYS A 172 40.77 9.57 -16.32
CA LYS A 172 39.75 8.57 -16.64
C LYS A 172 38.57 8.60 -15.67
N VAL A 173 38.85 8.61 -14.35
CA VAL A 173 37.80 8.64 -13.32
C VAL A 173 37.04 9.98 -13.32
N GLU A 174 37.70 11.09 -13.64
CA GLU A 174 37.04 12.40 -13.82
C GLU A 174 36.12 12.42 -15.04
N THR A 175 36.54 11.77 -16.14
CA THR A 175 35.71 11.60 -17.34
C THR A 175 34.49 10.71 -17.06
N ASP A 176 34.70 9.59 -16.38
CA ASP A 176 33.61 8.69 -15.96
C ASP A 176 32.63 9.39 -15.00
N MET A 177 33.13 10.22 -14.08
CA MET A 177 32.32 11.06 -13.19
C MET A 177 31.51 12.09 -13.98
N ALA A 178 32.09 12.70 -15.01
CA ALA A 178 31.40 13.67 -15.87
C ALA A 178 30.25 13.01 -16.66
N ILE A 179 30.50 11.84 -17.27
CA ILE A 179 29.48 11.06 -17.99
C ILE A 179 28.35 10.64 -17.05
N THR A 180 28.70 10.14 -15.86
CA THR A 180 27.71 9.72 -14.85
C THR A 180 26.88 10.92 -14.36
N GLY A 181 27.51 12.09 -14.23
CA GLY A 181 26.84 13.34 -13.91
C GLY A 181 25.85 13.78 -14.98
N GLU A 182 26.24 13.78 -16.25
CA GLU A 182 25.39 14.18 -17.37
C GLU A 182 24.13 13.30 -17.50
N VAL A 183 24.23 12.00 -17.18
CA VAL A 183 23.11 11.06 -17.15
C VAL A 183 22.21 11.21 -15.90
N CYS A 184 22.70 11.87 -14.85
CA CYS A 184 21.97 12.17 -13.62
C CYS A 184 21.15 13.47 -13.72
N ALA A 185 21.67 14.49 -14.42
CA ALA A 185 21.02 15.79 -14.60
C ALA A 185 19.59 15.74 -15.18
N PRO A 186 19.29 15.02 -16.28
CA PRO A 186 17.93 14.93 -16.82
C PRO A 186 16.99 14.06 -15.97
N ALA A 187 17.51 13.11 -15.20
CA ALA A 187 16.72 12.31 -14.25
C ALA A 187 16.21 13.14 -13.06
N LEU A 188 16.86 14.26 -12.73
CA LEU A 188 16.35 15.23 -11.76
C LEU A 188 15.24 16.14 -12.32
N HIS A 189 15.23 16.41 -13.62
CA HIS A 189 14.31 17.38 -14.24
C HIS A 189 12.96 16.78 -14.66
N HIS A 190 12.85 15.46 -14.85
CA HIS A 190 11.62 14.81 -15.31
C HIS A 190 10.59 14.47 -14.21
N ALA A 191 10.94 14.64 -12.93
CA ALA A 191 10.09 14.27 -11.80
C ALA A 191 8.97 15.26 -11.40
N PRO A 192 9.08 16.61 -11.53
CA PRO A 192 8.00 17.50 -11.09
C PRO A 192 6.72 17.33 -11.91
N VAL A 193 6.83 16.84 -13.16
CA VAL A 193 5.67 16.62 -14.03
C VAL A 193 4.80 15.46 -13.55
N VAL A 194 5.40 14.38 -13.02
CA VAL A 194 4.65 13.23 -12.48
C VAL A 194 3.98 13.58 -11.15
N PHE A 195 4.62 14.44 -10.34
CA PHE A 195 4.06 14.91 -9.07
C PHE A 195 2.95 15.95 -9.26
N SER A 196 3.05 16.83 -10.26
CA SER A 196 1.96 17.74 -10.64
C SER A 196 0.71 16.99 -11.08
N VAL A 197 0.83 15.79 -11.66
CA VAL A 197 -0.34 14.97 -12.03
C VAL A 197 -1.03 14.34 -10.81
N ILE A 198 -0.31 14.06 -9.71
CA ILE A 198 -0.88 13.49 -8.48
C ILE A 198 -1.58 14.56 -7.62
N VAL A 199 -1.12 15.82 -7.67
CA VAL A 199 -1.76 16.94 -6.94
C VAL A 199 -2.98 17.52 -7.69
N LEU A 200 -3.20 17.11 -8.95
CA LEU A 200 -4.29 17.61 -9.81
C LEU A 200 -5.42 16.59 -10.06
N ILE A 201 -5.52 15.54 -9.25
CA ILE A 201 -6.72 14.69 -9.23
C ILE A 201 -7.63 15.25 -8.11
N PRO A 202 -8.76 15.88 -8.45
CA PRO A 202 -9.71 16.41 -7.47
C PRO A 202 -10.36 15.31 -6.62
#